data_AF-A0A7L0JQW4-F1
#
_entry.id   AF-A0A7L0JQW4-F1
#
_cell.length_a   1.000
_cell.length_b   1.000
_cell.length_c   1.000
_cell.angle_alpha   90.00
_cell.angle_beta   90.00
_cell.angle_gamma   90.00
#
_symmetry.space_group_name_H-M   'P 1'
#
loop_
_entity.id
_entity.type
_entity.pdbx_description
1 polymer ?
#
loop_
_entity_poly.entity_id
_entity_poly.type
_entity_poly.pdbx_seq_one_letter_code
_entity_poly.pdbx_strand_id
1 'polypeptide(L)'
;LQVLAYNRLTYETVAQRLIVTVVPAPGGEPPYQGEFLVGNRNVEELLPAATRELFGQAVAGVWEQGDLSIINVTSALDRGGRVPLPIEGRKEGVYVKVGSHAAFSPCLAAAASPQSRFRCRLGQQPLASCYDTFAPHFTIRWCNLTLVRPARVPATPG
;
A
#
# COMPACT_ATOMS: atom_id res chain seq x y z
N LEU A 1 -12.60 14.49 -16.88
CA LEU A 1 -13.61 14.28 -15.81
C LEU A 1 -14.33 15.60 -15.57
N GLN A 2 -15.60 15.56 -15.15
CA GLN A 2 -16.32 16.75 -14.71
C GLN A 2 -16.88 16.47 -13.32
N VAL A 3 -16.56 17.33 -12.36
CA VAL A 3 -17.06 17.24 -10.99
C VAL A 3 -18.16 18.28 -10.85
N LEU A 4 -19.36 17.80 -10.52
CA LEU A 4 -20.50 18.64 -10.18
C LEU A 4 -20.71 18.55 -8.67
N ALA A 5 -20.65 19.70 -7.99
CA ALA A 5 -21.01 19.80 -6.59
C ALA A 5 -22.24 20.70 -6.46
N TYR A 6 -23.10 20.40 -5.49
CA TYR A 6 -24.24 21.24 -5.18
C TYR A 6 -24.30 21.48 -3.66
N ASN A 7 -24.68 22.69 -3.27
CA ASN A 7 -24.93 23.03 -1.90
C ASN A 7 -26.31 22.48 -1.49
N ARG A 8 -26.36 21.63 -0.46
CA ARG A 8 -27.63 21.03 0.01
C ARG A 8 -28.61 22.02 0.63
N LEU A 9 -28.14 23.18 1.09
CA LEU A 9 -28.97 24.20 1.74
C LEU A 9 -29.47 25.25 0.73
N THR A 10 -28.61 25.70 -0.18
CA THR A 10 -28.93 26.77 -1.16
C THR A 10 -29.31 26.25 -2.54
N TYR A 11 -29.10 24.95 -2.82
CA TYR A 11 -29.26 24.32 -4.14
C TYR A 11 -28.38 24.89 -5.26
N GLU A 12 -27.45 25.78 -4.93
CA GLU A 12 -26.47 26.28 -5.90
C GLU A 12 -25.57 25.14 -6.38
N THR A 13 -25.20 25.21 -7.65
CA THR A 13 -24.35 24.20 -8.30
C THR A 13 -23.05 24.83 -8.79
N VAL A 14 -21.96 24.09 -8.65
CA VAL A 14 -20.66 24.42 -9.25
C VAL A 14 -20.16 23.23 -10.04
N ALA A 15 -19.68 23.48 -11.26
CA ALA A 15 -19.09 22.47 -12.11
C ALA A 15 -17.64 22.80 -12.39
N GLN A 16 -16.75 21.82 -12.19
CA GLN A 16 -15.34 21.95 -12.48
C GLN A 16 -14.88 20.85 -13.43
N ARG A 17 -14.23 21.25 -14.53
CA ARG A 17 -13.61 20.31 -15.47
C ARG A 17 -12.21 19.94 -14.97
N LEU A 18 -11.99 18.66 -14.70
CA LEU A 18 -10.68 18.12 -14.35
C LEU A 18 -10.09 17.38 -15.56
N ILE A 19 -8.88 17.78 -15.93
CA ILE A 19 -8.06 17.10 -16.93
C ILE A 19 -7.08 16.21 -16.18
N VAL A 20 -7.18 14.90 -16.38
CA VAL A 20 -6.25 13.92 -15.82
C VAL A 20 -5.39 13.42 -16.96
N THR A 21 -4.09 13.69 -16.86
CA THR A 21 -3.11 13.21 -17.83
C THR A 21 -2.43 11.98 -17.24
N VAL A 22 -2.53 10.85 -17.93
CA VAL A 22 -1.82 9.62 -17.55
C VAL A 22 -0.55 9.55 -18.37
N VAL A 23 0.60 9.65 -17.70
CA VAL A 23 1.92 9.48 -18.32
C VAL A 23 2.57 8.22 -17.75
N PRO A 24 3.23 7.39 -18.58
CA PRO A 24 4.02 6.27 -18.06
C PRO A 24 5.08 6.76 -17.08
N ALA A 25 5.33 6.00 -16.03
CA ALA A 25 6.41 6.31 -15.11
C ALA A 25 7.77 6.24 -15.86
N PRO A 26 8.65 7.24 -15.71
CA PRO A 26 9.99 7.16 -16.25
C PRO A 26 10.72 5.96 -15.64
N GLY A 27 11.18 5.02 -16.47
CA GLY A 27 11.81 3.76 -16.01
C GLY A 27 10.89 2.53 -16.01
N GLY A 28 9.65 2.64 -16.48
CA GLY A 28 8.71 1.52 -16.58
C GLY A 28 8.08 1.11 -15.25
N GLU A 29 7.34 0.01 -15.23
CA GLU A 29 6.83 -0.54 -13.97
C GLU A 29 7.98 -1.13 -13.14
N PRO A 30 8.06 -0.81 -11.84
CA PRO A 30 9.08 -1.39 -10.97
C PRO A 30 8.91 -2.92 -10.91
N PRO A 31 9.98 -3.70 -11.14
CA PRO A 31 9.91 -5.16 -11.20
C PRO A 31 9.64 -5.80 -9.83
N TYR A 32 10.08 -5.16 -8.74
CA TYR A 32 9.78 -5.60 -7.38
C TYR A 32 8.64 -4.75 -6.83
N GLN A 33 7.55 -5.41 -6.46
CA GLN A 33 6.37 -4.75 -5.93
C GLN A 33 5.91 -5.41 -4.64
N GLY A 34 5.55 -4.60 -3.65
CA GLY A 34 5.10 -5.04 -2.34
C GLY A 34 3.79 -4.36 -2.00
N GLU A 35 2.82 -5.11 -1.49
CA GLU A 35 1.53 -4.58 -1.11
C GLU A 35 1.31 -4.74 0.39
N PHE A 36 1.06 -3.62 1.05
CA PHE A 36 0.89 -3.51 2.50
C PHE A 36 -0.57 -3.20 2.82
N LEU A 37 -1.16 -3.93 3.75
CA LEU A 37 -2.46 -3.57 4.33
C LEU A 37 -2.26 -2.70 5.56
N VAL A 38 -2.56 -1.41 5.43
CA VAL A 38 -2.58 -0.42 6.51
C VAL A 38 -3.92 -0.52 7.22
N GLY A 39 -3.94 -0.99 8.47
CA GLY A 39 -5.17 -1.29 9.20
C GLY A 39 -5.81 -0.11 9.93
N ASN A 40 -5.10 1.01 10.09
CA ASN A 40 -5.52 2.18 10.89
C ASN A 40 -5.77 3.44 10.03
N ARG A 41 -6.06 3.27 8.73
CA ARG A 41 -6.37 4.36 7.80
C ARG A 41 -7.55 4.00 6.91
N ASN A 42 -8.25 5.02 6.43
CA ASN A 42 -9.11 4.95 5.25
C ASN A 42 -8.38 5.57 4.04
N VAL A 43 -8.90 5.38 2.83
CA VAL A 43 -8.26 5.89 1.61
C VAL A 43 -8.08 7.40 1.70
N GLU A 44 -9.12 8.11 2.13
CA GLU A 44 -9.15 9.57 2.26
C GLU A 44 -8.08 10.11 3.23
N GLU A 45 -7.69 9.32 4.22
CA GLU A 45 -6.66 9.68 5.19
C GLU A 45 -5.24 9.44 4.66
N LEU A 46 -5.10 8.52 3.70
CA LEU A 46 -3.81 8.16 3.11
C LEU A 46 -3.49 8.98 1.85
N LEU A 47 -4.49 9.51 1.14
CA LEU A 47 -4.33 10.31 -0.08
C LEU A 47 -3.53 11.63 0.08
N PRO A 48 -3.61 12.38 1.20
CA PRO A 48 -2.85 13.63 1.36
C PRO A 48 -1.34 13.42 1.14
N ALA A 49 -0.70 14.38 0.47
CA ALA A 49 0.72 14.27 0.08
C ALA A 49 1.64 14.01 1.29
N ALA A 50 1.47 14.74 2.39
CA ALA A 50 2.25 14.56 3.61
C ALA A 50 2.11 13.13 4.20
N THR A 51 0.91 12.55 4.18
CA THR A 51 0.70 11.18 4.65
C THR A 51 1.37 10.16 3.73
N ARG A 52 1.30 10.37 2.40
CA ARG A 52 1.96 9.50 1.41
C ARG A 52 3.48 9.55 1.53
N GLU A 53 4.05 10.73 1.75
CA GLU A 53 5.49 10.91 1.98
C GLU A 53 5.95 10.21 3.27
N LEU A 54 5.21 10.40 4.37
CA LEU A 54 5.50 9.72 5.63
C LEU A 54 5.41 8.19 5.49
N PHE A 55 4.40 7.69 4.79
CA PHE A 55 4.29 6.26 4.49
C PHE A 55 5.44 5.79 3.61
N GLY A 56 5.80 6.55 2.58
CA GLY A 56 6.93 6.25 1.70
C GLY A 56 8.25 6.13 2.46
N GLN A 57 8.51 7.02 3.42
CA GLN A 57 9.69 6.95 4.29
C GLN A 57 9.69 5.69 5.17
N ALA A 58 8.54 5.31 5.75
CA ALA A 58 8.43 4.08 6.53
C ALA A 58 8.67 2.83 5.65
N VAL A 59 8.14 2.83 4.41
CA VAL A 59 8.40 1.75 3.46
C VAL A 59 9.88 1.70 3.06
N ALA A 60 10.51 2.86 2.84
CA ALA A 60 11.95 2.95 2.58
C ALA A 60 12.79 2.35 3.70
N GLY A 61 12.38 2.55 4.97
CA GLY A 61 13.03 1.94 6.12
C GLY A 61 12.96 0.40 6.09
N VAL A 62 11.80 -0.20 5.79
CA VAL A 62 11.69 -1.68 5.74
C VAL A 62 12.26 -2.28 4.48
N TRP A 63 12.28 -1.55 3.37
CA TRP A 63 12.88 -1.96 2.11
C TRP A 63 14.40 -1.76 2.08
N GLU A 64 14.92 -0.93 2.99
CA GLU A 64 16.33 -0.51 3.07
C GLU A 64 16.82 0.19 1.78
N GLN A 65 15.91 0.87 1.07
CA GLN A 65 16.15 1.50 -0.24
C GLN A 65 15.34 2.80 -0.39
N GLY A 66 15.81 3.71 -1.24
CA GLY A 66 15.19 5.02 -1.48
C GLY A 66 14.41 5.17 -2.78
N ASP A 67 14.52 4.22 -3.71
CA ASP A 67 13.92 4.27 -5.06
C ASP A 67 12.49 3.70 -5.08
N LEU A 68 11.67 4.11 -4.12
CA LEU A 68 10.31 3.59 -3.94
C LEU A 68 9.25 4.54 -4.49
N SER A 69 8.23 3.96 -5.11
CA SER A 69 7.05 4.69 -5.58
C SER A 69 5.77 3.99 -5.16
N ILE A 70 4.79 4.77 -4.68
CA ILE A 70 3.43 4.26 -4.44
C ILE A 70 2.75 4.11 -5.80
N ILE A 71 2.41 2.87 -6.16
CA ILE A 71 1.80 2.50 -7.44
C ILE A 71 0.28 2.59 -7.36
N ASN A 72 -0.30 2.08 -6.26
CA ASN A 72 -1.75 1.98 -6.12
C ASN A 72 -2.17 2.08 -4.65
N VAL A 73 -3.34 2.65 -4.42
CA VAL A 73 -4.01 2.76 -3.12
C VAL A 73 -5.44 2.27 -3.32
N THR A 74 -5.85 1.25 -2.57
CA THR A 74 -7.18 0.62 -2.73
C THR A 74 -7.83 0.42 -1.37
N SER A 75 -9.14 0.70 -1.25
CA SER A 75 -9.85 0.41 0.01
C SER A 75 -9.88 -1.09 0.26
N ALA A 76 -9.77 -1.49 1.53
CA ALA A 76 -10.00 -2.88 1.89
C ALA A 76 -11.44 -3.34 1.58
N LEU A 77 -12.41 -2.41 1.54
CA LEU A 77 -13.80 -2.71 1.17
C LEU A 77 -13.92 -3.19 -0.28
N ASP A 78 -13.15 -2.60 -1.20
CA ASP A 78 -13.14 -2.99 -2.62
C ASP A 78 -12.63 -4.43 -2.83
N ARG A 79 -12.00 -5.02 -1.82
CA ARG A 79 -11.48 -6.39 -1.81
C ARG A 79 -12.29 -7.34 -0.92
N GLY A 80 -13.57 -7.02 -0.70
CA GLY A 80 -14.46 -7.84 0.13
C GLY A 80 -14.27 -7.64 1.63
N GLY A 81 -13.58 -6.58 2.05
CA GLY A 81 -13.55 -6.13 3.43
C GLY A 81 -14.94 -5.76 3.93
N ARG A 82 -15.13 -5.81 5.25
CA ARG A 82 -16.40 -5.44 5.88
C ARG A 82 -16.36 -3.98 6.31
N VAL A 83 -17.47 -3.28 6.10
CA VAL A 83 -17.66 -1.94 6.67
C VAL A 83 -17.49 -2.04 8.20
N PRO A 84 -16.55 -1.28 8.78
CA PRO A 84 -16.33 -1.33 10.22
C PRO A 84 -17.57 -0.79 10.95
N LEU A 85 -17.85 -1.35 12.13
CA LEU A 85 -18.80 -0.73 13.05
C LEU A 85 -18.34 0.70 13.37
N PRO A 86 -19.26 1.65 13.60
CA PRO A 86 -18.95 3.05 13.90
C PRO A 86 -18.37 3.19 15.31
N ILE A 87 -17.18 2.63 15.51
CA ILE A 87 -16.39 2.64 16.74
C ILE A 87 -15.20 3.54 16.45
N GLU A 88 -14.94 4.49 17.35
CA GLU A 88 -13.84 5.44 17.21
C GLU A 88 -12.49 4.71 17.03
N GLY A 89 -11.67 5.20 16.10
CA GLY A 89 -10.38 4.60 15.75
C GLY A 89 -10.44 3.34 14.87
N ARG A 90 -11.62 2.76 14.63
CA ARG A 90 -11.77 1.63 13.71
C ARG A 90 -11.86 2.13 12.27
N LYS A 91 -10.94 1.64 11.43
CA LYS A 91 -10.85 1.98 10.01
C LYS A 91 -11.09 0.75 9.15
N GLU A 92 -11.48 0.98 7.90
CA GLU A 92 -11.68 -0.08 6.91
C GLU A 92 -10.36 -0.78 6.58
N GLY A 93 -9.29 0.01 6.54
CA GLY A 93 -7.98 -0.40 6.09
C GLY A 93 -7.76 -0.12 4.61
N VAL A 94 -6.50 0.02 4.23
CA VAL A 94 -6.08 0.42 2.89
C VAL A 94 -4.96 -0.49 2.41
N TYR A 95 -5.09 -1.04 1.21
CA TYR A 95 -4.00 -1.69 0.51
C TYR A 95 -3.17 -0.63 -0.21
N VAL A 96 -1.88 -0.57 0.11
CA VAL A 96 -0.92 0.33 -0.54
C VAL A 96 0.11 -0.52 -1.27
N LYS A 97 0.10 -0.43 -2.60
CA LYS A 97 1.08 -1.09 -3.46
C LYS A 97 2.25 -0.15 -3.71
N VAL A 98 3.45 -0.60 -3.40
CA VAL A 98 4.71 0.13 -3.59
C VAL A 98 5.60 -0.69 -4.48
N GLY A 99 6.42 -0.05 -5.31
CA GLY A 99 7.47 -0.75 -6.05
C GLY A 99 8.79 -0.02 -6.09
N SER A 100 9.83 -0.79 -6.33
CA SER A 100 11.23 -0.37 -6.45
C SER A 100 11.92 -1.22 -7.53
N HIS A 101 13.03 -0.70 -8.06
CA HIS A 101 13.89 -1.46 -8.96
C HIS A 101 14.86 -2.35 -8.18
N ALA A 102 15.05 -2.09 -6.89
CA ALA A 102 15.82 -2.91 -5.98
C ALA A 102 15.03 -4.09 -5.42
N ALA A 103 15.75 -5.18 -5.15
CA ALA A 103 15.21 -6.38 -4.52
C ALA A 103 14.76 -6.13 -3.07
N PHE A 104 13.90 -7.02 -2.56
CA PHE A 104 13.41 -6.94 -1.18
C PHE A 104 14.53 -7.12 -0.16
N SER A 105 14.47 -6.35 0.93
CA SER A 105 15.31 -6.54 2.10
C SER A 105 15.14 -7.94 2.71
N PRO A 106 16.14 -8.43 3.48
CA PRO A 106 16.01 -9.68 4.22
C PRO A 106 14.78 -9.71 5.14
N CYS A 107 14.40 -8.57 5.74
CA CYS A 107 13.21 -8.48 6.57
C CYS A 107 11.93 -8.75 5.76
N LEU A 108 11.74 -8.07 4.63
CA LEU A 108 10.55 -8.25 3.79
C LEU A 108 10.48 -9.68 3.24
N ALA A 109 11.63 -10.23 2.81
CA ALA A 109 11.71 -11.62 2.36
C ALA A 109 11.30 -12.62 3.46
N ALA A 110 11.75 -12.41 4.70
CA ALA A 110 11.38 -13.23 5.85
C ALA A 110 9.88 -13.06 6.19
N ALA A 111 9.36 -11.84 6.18
CA ALA A 111 7.97 -11.53 6.48
C ALA A 111 6.98 -12.20 5.52
N ALA A 112 7.36 -12.34 4.24
CA ALA A 112 6.56 -12.99 3.20
C ALA A 112 6.85 -14.50 3.03
N SER A 113 7.74 -15.07 3.84
CA SER A 113 8.20 -16.46 3.73
C SER A 113 7.09 -17.50 3.99
N PRO A 114 7.24 -18.75 3.52
CA PRO A 114 6.30 -19.83 3.82
C PRO A 114 6.10 -20.07 5.33
N GLN A 115 7.15 -19.90 6.13
CA GLN A 115 7.10 -20.02 7.59
C GLN A 115 6.24 -18.90 8.21
N SER A 116 6.41 -17.66 7.75
CA SER A 116 5.55 -16.54 8.15
C SER A 116 4.09 -16.77 7.78
N ARG A 117 3.81 -17.28 6.57
CA ARG A 117 2.45 -17.66 6.16
C ARG A 117 1.85 -18.75 7.04
N PHE A 118 2.66 -19.74 7.45
CA PHE A 118 2.22 -20.76 8.39
C PHE A 118 1.89 -20.18 9.76
N ARG A 119 2.75 -19.31 10.31
CA ARG A 119 2.47 -18.60 11.57
C ARG A 119 1.19 -17.78 11.50
N CYS A 120 0.99 -17.03 10.42
CA CYS A 120 -0.23 -16.27 10.19
C CYS A 120 -1.51 -17.13 10.19
N ARG A 121 -1.46 -18.34 9.62
CA ARG A 121 -2.58 -19.29 9.68
C ARG A 121 -2.88 -19.79 11.09
N LEU A 122 -1.88 -19.81 11.97
CA LEU A 122 -2.03 -20.14 13.40
C LEU A 122 -2.39 -18.91 14.25
N GLY A 123 -2.63 -17.74 13.66
CA GLY A 123 -2.87 -16.49 14.39
C GLY A 123 -1.62 -15.92 15.06
N GLN A 124 -0.43 -16.43 14.72
CA GLN A 124 0.85 -15.95 15.24
C GLN A 124 1.44 -14.85 14.35
N GLN A 125 2.32 -14.03 14.92
CA GLN A 125 3.03 -13.00 14.17
C GLN A 125 4.02 -13.62 13.16
N PRO A 126 4.17 -13.01 11.96
CA PRO A 126 5.14 -13.46 10.97
C PRO A 126 6.58 -13.19 11.43
N LEU A 127 7.54 -13.79 10.72
CA LEU A 127 8.97 -13.53 10.91
C LEU A 127 9.33 -12.20 10.24
N ALA A 128 9.02 -11.08 10.89
CA ALA A 128 9.42 -9.75 10.48
C ALA A 128 10.26 -9.15 11.61
N SER A 129 11.48 -8.70 11.34
CA SER A 129 12.30 -7.95 12.32
C SER A 129 12.04 -6.45 12.26
N CYS A 130 11.50 -5.96 11.15
CA CYS A 130 11.24 -4.55 10.85
C CYS A 130 9.77 -4.15 11.10
N TYR A 131 9.05 -4.90 11.94
CA TYR A 131 7.61 -4.67 12.14
C TYR A 131 7.29 -3.32 12.78
N ASP A 132 8.24 -2.76 13.53
CA ASP A 132 8.11 -1.50 14.26
C ASP A 132 8.38 -0.25 13.41
N THR A 133 8.94 -0.38 12.20
CA THR A 133 9.33 0.78 11.35
C THR A 133 8.15 1.68 10.97
N PHE A 134 6.93 1.15 11.00
CA PHE A 134 5.71 1.88 10.68
C PHE A 134 5.07 2.59 11.89
N ALA A 135 5.48 2.24 13.10
CA ALA A 135 4.97 2.85 14.32
C ALA A 135 5.53 4.28 14.50
N PRO A 136 4.79 5.18 15.16
CA PRO A 136 3.42 5.02 15.66
C PRO A 136 2.34 5.29 14.59
N HIS A 137 2.73 5.71 13.38
CA HIS A 137 1.81 6.34 12.43
C HIS A 137 0.94 5.34 11.65
N PHE A 138 1.45 4.14 11.37
CA PHE A 138 0.76 3.13 10.58
C PHE A 138 0.79 1.76 11.27
N THR A 139 -0.35 1.07 11.25
CA THR A 139 -0.48 -0.29 11.74
C THR A 139 -0.56 -1.24 10.56
N ILE A 140 0.54 -1.94 10.27
CA ILE A 140 0.59 -2.88 9.14
C ILE A 140 0.06 -4.25 9.55
N ARG A 141 -0.88 -4.77 8.76
CA ARG A 141 -1.34 -6.17 8.86
C ARG A 141 -0.35 -7.05 8.11
N TRP A 142 0.75 -7.40 8.77
CA TRP A 142 1.86 -8.15 8.16
C TRP A 142 1.47 -9.49 7.53
N CYS A 143 0.46 -10.16 8.06
CA CYS A 143 -0.07 -11.41 7.48
C CYS A 143 -0.75 -11.23 6.11
N ASN A 144 -1.03 -10.00 5.71
CA ASN A 144 -1.59 -9.63 4.40
C ASN A 144 -0.51 -9.10 3.44
N LEU A 145 0.77 -9.09 3.84
CA LEU A 145 1.87 -8.66 2.98
C LEU A 145 1.98 -9.58 1.76
N THR A 146 1.97 -8.99 0.57
CA THR A 146 2.27 -9.71 -0.67
C THR A 146 3.47 -9.09 -1.37
N LEU A 147 4.36 -9.93 -1.87
CA LEU A 147 5.58 -9.52 -2.57
C LEU A 147 5.61 -10.18 -3.95
N VAL A 148 5.79 -9.37 -4.98
CA VAL A 148 5.92 -9.75 -6.39
C VAL A 148 7.33 -9.44 -6.84
N ARG A 149 8.01 -10.44 -7.40
CA ARG A 149 9.36 -10.34 -7.95
C ARG A 149 9.32 -10.72 -9.44
N PRO A 150 10.25 -10.20 -10.26
CA PRO A 150 10.33 -10.60 -11.65
C PRO A 150 10.58 -12.11 -11.77
N ALA A 151 10.00 -12.72 -12.80
CA ALA A 151 10.27 -14.12 -13.12
C ALA A 151 11.76 -14.27 -13.46
N ARG A 152 12.41 -15.32 -12.94
CA ARG A 152 13.75 -15.69 -13.41
C ARG A 152 13.60 -16.14 -14.86
N VAL A 153 14.15 -15.39 -15.81
CA VAL A 153 14.27 -15.85 -17.19
C VAL A 153 15.27 -17.03 -17.16
N PRO A 154 14.92 -18.23 -17.63
CA PRO A 154 15.87 -19.33 -17.71
C PRO A 154 17.01 -18.91 -18.65
N ALA A 155 18.25 -19.03 -18.17
CA ALA A 155 19.43 -18.78 -18.98
C ALA A 155 19.40 -19.72 -20.19
N THR A 156 19.43 -19.17 -21.39
CA THR A 156 19.52 -19.93 -22.64
C THR A 156 20.85 -20.70 -22.62
N PRO A 157 20.85 -22.03 -22.81
CA PRO A 157 22.10 -22.75 -23.03
C PRO A 157 22.68 -22.29 -24.36
N GLY A 158 23.95 -21.86 -24.35
CA GLY A 158 24.74 -21.55 -25.55
C GLY A 158 25.30 -22.79 -26.22
#